data_AF-A0A848XMJ3-F1
#
_entry.id   AF-A0A848XMJ3-F1
#
_cell.length_a   1.000
_cell.length_b   1.000
_cell.length_c   1.000
_cell.angle_alpha   90.00
_cell.angle_beta   90.00
_cell.angle_gamma   90.00
#
_symmetry.space_group_name_H-M   'P 1'
#
loop_
_entity.id
_entity.type
_entity.pdbx_description
1 polymer ?
#
loop_
_entity_poly.entity_id
_entity_poly.type
_entity_poly.pdbx_seq_one_letter_code
_entity_poly.pdbx_strand_id
1 'polypeptide(L)' 'SGAGGDEGFDHPDDFVGIPHLAQGRACSDGDDDGMPESFEERWGLDLEANDASRDPDEDGYTNIEEYLNGTQPR' A
#
# COMPACT_ATOMS: atom_id res chain seq x y z
N SER A 1 7.05 43.53 -4.42
CA SER A 1 5.83 42.74 -4.17
C SER A 1 6.19 41.27 -4.27
N GLY A 2 6.00 40.51 -3.20
CA GLY A 2 6.31 39.09 -3.15
C GLY A 2 5.06 38.20 -3.27
N ALA A 3 5.31 36.93 -3.61
CA ALA A 3 4.63 35.67 -3.29
C ALA A 3 5.44 34.61 -4.08
N GLY A 4 6.05 33.54 -3.52
CA GLY A 4 5.42 32.45 -2.76
C GLY A 4 4.66 31.54 -3.75
N GLY A 5 4.95 30.26 -3.96
CA GLY A 5 5.91 29.33 -3.39
C GLY A 5 6.19 28.20 -4.39
N ASP A 6 7.16 27.38 -4.02
CA ASP A 6 7.52 26.07 -4.56
C ASP A 6 6.30 25.14 -4.71
N GLU A 7 5.81 24.96 -5.93
CA GLU A 7 4.79 23.97 -6.26
C GLU A 7 5.52 22.65 -6.55
N GLY A 8 5.51 21.80 -5.52
CA GLY A 8 6.27 20.55 -5.44
C GLY A 8 6.04 19.61 -6.61
N PHE A 9 7.17 19.13 -7.15
CA PHE A 9 7.39 17.79 -7.72
C PHE A 9 6.16 17.07 -8.27
N ASP A 10 5.51 17.66 -9.28
CA ASP A 10 4.65 16.96 -10.23
C ASP A 10 5.55 16.23 -11.23
N HIS A 11 6.27 15.18 -10.80
CA HIS A 11 6.74 14.10 -11.66
C HIS A 11 7.50 13.05 -10.83
N PRO A 12 7.02 11.79 -10.78
CA PRO A 12 7.71 10.69 -10.10
C PRO A 12 8.93 10.15 -10.87
N ASP A 13 9.60 10.98 -11.69
CA ASP A 13 10.71 10.58 -12.56
C ASP A 13 12.11 10.93 -12.02
N ASP A 14 12.22 11.54 -10.82
CA ASP A 14 13.52 11.96 -10.25
C ASP A 14 14.15 10.94 -9.26
N PHE A 15 13.43 9.88 -8.86
CA PHE A 15 13.99 8.88 -7.93
C PHE A 15 14.66 7.73 -8.68
N VAL A 16 15.94 7.93 -8.98
CA VAL A 16 16.88 6.96 -9.55
C VAL A 16 16.72 5.53 -8.99
N GLY A 17 16.31 4.58 -9.84
CA GLY A 17 16.87 3.22 -9.79
C GLY A 17 15.98 2.02 -9.42
N ILE A 18 14.66 2.11 -9.43
CA ILE A 18 13.80 0.91 -9.36
C ILE A 18 13.47 0.43 -10.79
N PRO A 19 13.77 -0.83 -11.16
CA PRO A 19 13.49 -1.31 -12.50
C PRO A 19 11.99 -1.21 -12.73
N HIS A 20 11.65 -0.64 -13.87
CA HIS A 20 10.34 -0.62 -14.52
C HIS A 20 9.66 -2.00 -14.40
N LEU A 21 8.99 -2.26 -13.27
CA LEU A 21 7.99 -3.29 -13.15
C LEU A 21 6.93 -2.83 -14.14
N ALA A 22 6.74 -3.65 -15.16
CA ALA A 22 5.85 -3.39 -16.28
C ALA A 22 4.58 -2.70 -15.80
N GLN A 23 4.07 -1.76 -16.59
CA GLN A 23 2.78 -1.08 -16.41
C GLN A 23 1.60 -2.08 -16.44
N GLY A 24 1.62 -3.08 -15.55
CA GLY A 24 0.52 -3.91 -15.16
C GLY A 24 -0.15 -3.13 -14.05
N ARG A 25 -1.33 -2.60 -14.35
CA ARG A 25 -2.34 -2.09 -13.41
C ARG A 25 -1.95 -2.36 -11.95
N ALA A 26 -1.55 -1.32 -11.22
CA ALA A 26 -1.45 -1.41 -9.77
C ALA A 26 -2.72 -2.12 -9.29
N CYS A 27 -2.54 -3.18 -8.50
CA CYS A 27 -3.70 -3.78 -7.85
C CYS A 27 -4.41 -2.65 -7.11
N SER A 28 -5.72 -2.60 -7.29
CA SER A 28 -6.54 -1.58 -6.66
C SER A 28 -6.47 -1.81 -5.14
N ASP A 29 -6.28 -0.73 -4.39
CA ASP A 29 -6.07 -0.64 -2.94
C ASP A 29 -7.15 0.34 -2.50
N GLY A 30 -8.18 -0.16 -1.82
CA GLY A 30 -9.45 0.55 -1.64
C GLY A 30 -9.39 1.64 -0.58
N ASP A 31 -8.50 1.44 0.39
CA ASP A 31 -8.34 2.20 1.61
C ASP A 31 -6.94 2.83 1.76
N ASP A 32 -6.09 2.67 0.73
CA ASP A 32 -4.75 3.23 0.58
C ASP A 32 -3.81 2.82 1.73
N ASP A 33 -3.93 1.57 2.21
CA ASP A 33 -3.14 1.05 3.32
C ASP A 33 -1.88 0.27 2.91
N GLY A 34 -1.71 0.06 1.61
CA GLY A 34 -0.58 -0.64 1.01
C GLY A 34 -0.84 -2.12 0.76
N MET A 35 -2.04 -2.63 1.04
CA MET A 35 -2.51 -3.95 0.63
C MET A 35 -3.44 -3.86 -0.59
N PRO A 36 -3.40 -4.84 -1.50
CA PRO A 36 -4.32 -4.85 -2.63
C PRO A 36 -5.67 -5.45 -2.24
N GLU A 37 -6.77 -4.92 -2.80
CA GLU A 37 -8.15 -5.40 -2.58
C GLU A 37 -8.25 -6.92 -2.75
N SER A 38 -7.53 -7.50 -3.71
CA SER A 38 -7.54 -8.96 -3.96
C SER A 38 -6.94 -9.82 -2.83
N PHE A 39 -6.03 -9.25 -2.03
CA PHE A 39 -5.48 -9.89 -0.83
C PHE A 39 -6.46 -9.72 0.33
N GLU A 40 -6.97 -8.51 0.52
CA GLU A 40 -7.95 -8.19 1.55
C GLU A 40 -9.25 -9.01 1.38
N GLU A 41 -9.81 -9.08 0.16
CA GLU A 41 -10.97 -9.92 -0.18
C GLU A 41 -10.72 -11.40 0.09
N ARG A 42 -9.48 -11.86 -0.13
CA ARG A 42 -9.11 -13.26 0.07
C ARG A 42 -9.10 -13.64 1.54
N TRP A 43 -8.70 -12.72 2.42
CA TRP A 43 -8.50 -12.96 3.84
C TRP A 43 -9.57 -12.32 4.73
N GLY A 44 -10.52 -11.59 4.14
CA GLY A 44 -11.62 -10.95 4.86
C GLY A 44 -11.19 -9.71 5.65
N LEU A 45 -10.18 -8.98 5.15
CA LEU A 45 -9.75 -7.69 5.69
C LEU A 45 -10.70 -6.57 5.24
N ASP A 46 -10.53 -5.37 5.81
CA ASP A 46 -11.42 -4.24 5.58
C ASP A 46 -10.98 -3.38 4.38
N LEU A 47 -11.61 -3.62 3.22
CA LEU A 47 -11.39 -2.89 1.97
C LEU A 47 -11.64 -1.38 2.03
N GLU A 48 -12.27 -0.88 3.09
CA GLU A 48 -12.63 0.53 3.26
C GLU A 48 -11.91 1.18 4.45
N ALA A 49 -11.09 0.44 5.20
CA ALA A 49 -10.45 0.95 6.39
C ALA A 49 -9.04 0.40 6.59
N ASN A 50 -8.08 1.32 6.65
CA ASN A 50 -6.67 1.05 6.93
C ASN A 50 -6.49 0.17 8.17
N ASP A 51 -6.31 -1.12 7.92
CA ASP A 51 -6.14 -2.16 8.92
C ASP A 51 -4.79 -2.87 8.80
N ALA A 52 -3.95 -2.46 7.84
CA ALA A 52 -2.55 -2.85 7.67
C ALA A 52 -1.76 -3.07 8.97
N SER A 53 -1.94 -2.22 9.99
CA SER A 53 -1.21 -2.30 11.27
C SER A 53 -1.88 -3.19 12.33
N ARG A 54 -2.98 -3.87 12.02
CA ARG A 54 -3.67 -4.77 12.95
C ARG A 54 -3.08 -6.16 12.86
N ASP A 55 -3.15 -6.85 14.00
CA ASP A 55 -2.84 -8.27 14.20
C ASP A 55 -4.11 -8.89 14.81
N PRO A 56 -5.11 -9.26 13.99
CA PRO A 56 -6.40 -9.72 14.47
C PRO A 56 -6.34 -11.12 15.10
N ASP A 57 -5.38 -11.96 14.71
CA ASP A 57 -5.19 -13.32 15.22
C ASP A 57 -4.19 -13.44 16.37
N GLU A 58 -3.53 -12.34 16.73
CA GLU A 58 -2.60 -12.23 17.85
C GLU A 58 -1.39 -13.18 17.71
N ASP A 59 -0.95 -13.46 16.47
CA ASP A 59 0.22 -14.31 16.21
C ASP A 59 1.55 -13.54 16.17
N GLY A 60 1.48 -12.21 16.20
CA GLY A 60 2.61 -11.30 16.25
C GLY A 60 3.01 -10.71 14.91
N TYR A 61 2.24 -10.93 13.84
CA TYR A 61 2.39 -10.25 12.54
C TYR A 61 1.20 -9.35 12.26
N THR A 62 1.48 -8.16 11.71
CA THR A 62 0.41 -7.29 11.21
C THR A 62 -0.02 -7.68 9.80
N ASN A 63 -1.25 -7.35 9.40
CA ASN A 63 -1.80 -7.64 8.06
C ASN A 63 -0.83 -7.27 6.92
N ILE A 64 -0.18 -6.10 7.01
CA ILE A 64 0.80 -5.64 6.01
C ILE A 64 2.09 -6.46 6.03
N GLU A 65 2.57 -6.85 7.21
CA GLU A 65 3.73 -7.74 7.32
C GLU A 65 3.40 -9.10 6.71
N GLU A 66 2.18 -9.59 6.89
CA GLU A 66 1.76 -10.86 6.30
C GLU A 66 1.63 -10.80 4.79
N TYR A 67 1.08 -9.70 4.26
CA TYR A 67 1.09 -9.43 2.82
C TYR A 67 2.52 -9.43 2.26
N LEU A 68 3.44 -8.72 2.91
CA LEU A 68 4.85 -8.61 2.48
C LEU A 68 5.61 -9.94 2.57
N ASN A 69 5.27 -10.78 3.56
CA ASN A 69 5.85 -12.11 3.71
C ASN A 69 5.15 -13.19 2.86
N GLY A 70 4.05 -12.84 2.18
CA GLY A 70 3.22 -13.80 1.44
C GLY A 70 2.60 -14.86 2.35
N THR A 71 2.37 -14.52 3.62
CA THR A 71 1.67 -15.35 4.60
C THR A 71 0.17 -15.05 4.57
N GLN A 72 -0.56 -15.59 5.54
CA GLN A 72 -2.02 -15.61 5.56
C GLN A 72 -2.45 -14.92 6.84
N PRO A 73 -3.14 -13.76 6.78
CA PRO A 73 -3.87 -13.25 7.93
C PRO A 73 -4.79 -14.34 8.46
N ARG A 74 -4.71 -14.62 9.77
CA ARG A 74 -5.37 -15.80 10.36
C ARG A 74 -6.65 -15.49 11.11
#